data_AF-A0A2P2FQX2-F1
#
_entry.id   AF-A0A2P2FQX2-F1
#
_cell.length_a   1.000
_cell.length_b   1.000
_cell.length_c   1.000
_cell.angle_alpha   90.00
_cell.angle_beta   90.00
_cell.angle_gamma   90.00
#
_symmetry.space_group_name_H-M   'P 1'
#
loop_
_entity.id
_entity.type
_entity.pdbx_description
1 polymer ?
#
loop_
_entity_poly.entity_id
_entity_poly.type
_entity_poly.pdbx_seq_one_letter_code
_entity_poly.pdbx_strand_id
1 'polypeptide(L)'
;MGYDSNAEENRQQKVTVSAPANPDKPAAAGGGGFTFDKDKIDGIIKKWTDLQAELKKDYRDANLMANVKAPGKEFASGDWEKLANPSGKAFLEQNQKMQDYVKNYIDQLTAAKQKITTNEAETQASLNKHKAV
;
A
#
# COMPACT_ATOMS: atom_id res chain seq x y z
N MET A 1 25.36 2.37 -36.14
CA MET A 1 24.16 2.25 -35.29
C MET A 1 24.64 1.93 -33.89
N GLY A 2 24.80 2.93 -33.03
CA GLY A 2 25.21 2.72 -31.64
C GLY A 2 24.01 2.21 -30.86
N TYR A 3 24.10 1.01 -30.31
CA TYR A 3 23.18 0.55 -29.28
C TYR A 3 23.41 1.45 -28.05
N ASP A 4 22.40 2.25 -27.68
CA ASP A 4 22.40 2.99 -26.42
C ASP A 4 22.25 1.98 -25.27
N SER A 5 23.38 1.41 -24.84
CA SER A 5 23.49 0.48 -23.73
C SER A 5 22.84 1.01 -22.44
N ASN A 6 22.83 2.33 -22.27
CA ASN A 6 22.22 3.02 -21.12
C ASN A 6 20.69 2.89 -21.06
N ALA A 7 20.01 2.73 -22.21
CA ALA A 7 18.56 2.58 -22.26
C ALA A 7 18.10 1.17 -21.85
N GLU A 8 18.96 0.16 -22.00
CA GLU A 8 18.74 -1.21 -21.53
C GLU A 8 19.07 -1.35 -20.04
N GLU A 9 20.13 -0.69 -19.57
CA GLU A 9 20.60 -0.76 -18.18
C GLU A 9 19.64 -0.07 -17.20
N ASN A 10 19.03 1.06 -17.59
CA ASN A 10 18.01 1.73 -16.78
C ASN A 10 16.69 0.93 -16.72
N ARG A 11 16.41 0.09 -17.73
CA ARG A 11 15.27 -0.86 -17.73
C ARG A 11 15.45 -2.03 -16.76
N GLN A 12 16.66 -2.28 -16.28
CA GLN A 12 16.96 -3.39 -15.37
C GLN A 12 17.07 -2.98 -13.89
N GLN A 13 16.91 -1.69 -13.55
CA GLN A 13 16.91 -1.26 -12.15
C GLN A 13 15.65 -1.76 -11.44
N LYS A 14 15.86 -2.78 -10.62
CA LYS A 14 14.84 -3.39 -9.76
C LYS A 14 14.79 -2.69 -8.40
N VAL A 15 13.58 -2.46 -7.91
CA VAL A 15 13.28 -1.82 -6.64
C VAL A 15 12.75 -2.84 -5.68
N THR A 16 13.51 -3.15 -4.63
CA THR A 16 13.03 -4.04 -3.56
C THR A 16 12.46 -3.20 -2.43
N VAL A 17 11.18 -3.41 -2.11
CA VAL A 17 10.47 -2.75 -1.01
C VAL A 17 10.00 -3.81 -0.04
N SER A 18 10.42 -3.72 1.22
CA SER A 18 9.97 -4.61 2.28
C SER A 18 8.46 -4.51 2.45
N ALA A 19 7.78 -5.65 2.66
CA ALA A 19 6.39 -5.59 3.10
C ALA A 19 6.31 -4.94 4.50
N PRO A 20 5.33 -4.07 4.76
CA PRO A 20 5.10 -3.56 6.10
C PRO A 20 4.75 -4.72 7.05
N ALA A 21 5.05 -4.54 8.34
CA ALA A 21 4.58 -5.47 9.35
C ALA A 21 3.05 -5.53 9.33
N ASN A 22 2.48 -6.73 9.24
CA ASN A 22 1.06 -6.94 9.42
C ASN A 22 0.81 -7.26 10.90
N PRO A 23 0.02 -6.48 11.65
CA PRO A 23 -0.20 -6.69 13.08
C PRO A 23 -0.91 -8.01 13.40
N ASP A 24 -1.66 -8.59 12.45
CA ASP A 24 -2.44 -9.81 12.65
C ASP A 24 -1.70 -11.08 12.17
N LYS A 25 -0.48 -10.94 11.64
CA LYS A 25 0.36 -12.07 11.21
C LYS A 25 1.65 -12.07 12.02
N PRO A 26 1.99 -13.13 12.77
CA PRO A 26 3.28 -13.19 13.46
C PRO A 26 4.38 -13.00 12.42
N ALA A 27 5.35 -12.13 12.75
CA ALA A 27 6.46 -11.79 11.87
C ALA A 27 7.21 -13.07 11.51
N ALA A 28 6.87 -13.67 10.37
CA ALA A 28 7.68 -14.72 9.79
C ALA A 28 9.05 -14.10 9.53
N ALA A 29 10.10 -14.66 10.15
CA ALA A 29 11.47 -14.26 9.95
C ALA A 29 11.77 -14.27 8.44
N GLY A 30 11.82 -13.08 7.84
CA GLY A 30 11.78 -12.91 6.39
C GLY A 30 10.46 -12.31 5.91
N GLY A 31 10.17 -11.07 6.32
CA GLY A 31 9.12 -10.27 5.69
C GLY A 31 9.45 -10.12 4.20
N GLY A 32 8.75 -10.87 3.36
CA GLY A 32 8.98 -10.88 1.91
C GLY A 32 8.92 -9.47 1.36
N GLY A 33 10.04 -8.98 0.82
CA GLY A 33 10.07 -7.76 0.04
C GLY A 33 9.55 -8.02 -1.36
N PHE A 34 8.84 -7.05 -1.93
CA PHE A 34 8.44 -7.10 -3.32
C PHE A 34 9.49 -6.39 -4.16
N THR A 35 9.92 -7.04 -5.24
CA THR A 35 10.83 -6.47 -6.21
C THR A 35 10.06 -6.04 -7.45
N PHE A 36 10.19 -4.78 -7.84
CA PHE A 36 9.47 -4.19 -8.96
C PHE A 36 10.42 -3.58 -9.97
N ASP A 37 10.04 -3.60 -11.23
CA ASP A 37 10.72 -2.79 -12.22
C ASP A 37 10.41 -1.32 -11.96
N LYS A 38 11.45 -0.48 -12.00
CA LYS A 38 11.36 0.94 -11.68
C LYS A 38 10.34 1.70 -12.52
N ASP A 39 10.20 1.37 -13.80
CA ASP A 39 9.20 1.98 -14.69
C ASP A 39 7.75 1.64 -14.29
N LYS A 40 7.56 0.59 -13.48
CA LYS A 40 6.25 0.17 -12.97
C LYS A 40 5.91 0.76 -11.61
N ILE A 41 6.87 1.39 -10.90
CA ILE A 41 6.66 1.83 -9.51
C ILE A 41 5.48 2.81 -9.38
N ASP A 42 5.30 3.69 -10.37
CA ASP A 42 4.19 4.65 -10.39
C ASP A 42 2.83 3.96 -10.59
N GLY A 43 2.77 2.94 -11.46
CA GLY A 43 1.57 2.14 -11.64
C GLY A 43 1.22 1.33 -10.39
N ILE A 44 2.23 0.87 -9.64
CA ILE A 44 2.04 0.14 -8.39
C ILE A 44 1.54 1.08 -7.29
N ILE A 45 2.20 2.24 -7.10
CA ILE A 45 1.75 3.27 -6.15
C ILE A 45 0.30 3.67 -6.43
N LYS A 46 -0.06 3.86 -7.72
CA LYS A 46 -1.43 4.15 -8.12
C LYS A 46 -2.41 3.07 -7.66
N LYS A 47 -2.13 1.79 -7.95
CA LYS A 47 -3.00 0.67 -7.55
C LYS A 47 -3.22 0.61 -6.03
N TRP A 48 -2.16 0.81 -5.25
CA TRP A 48 -2.28 0.83 -3.78
C TRP A 48 -3.03 2.06 -3.26
N THR A 49 -2.87 3.21 -3.91
CA THR A 49 -3.63 4.43 -3.60
C THR A 49 -5.12 4.24 -3.91
N ASP A 50 -5.44 3.62 -5.05
CA ASP A 50 -6.81 3.29 -5.43
C ASP A 50 -7.44 2.32 -4.42
N LEU A 51 -6.71 1.26 -4.01
CA LEU A 51 -7.13 0.35 -2.95
C LEU A 51 -7.36 1.09 -1.61
N GLN A 52 -6.51 2.05 -1.24
CA GLN A 52 -6.71 2.84 -0.03
C GLN A 52 -8.02 3.63 -0.08
N ALA A 53 -8.37 4.18 -1.25
CA ALA A 53 -9.62 4.91 -1.44
C ALA A 53 -10.83 3.99 -1.35
N GLU A 54 -10.74 2.77 -1.91
CA GLU A 54 -11.77 1.74 -1.79
C GLU A 54 -11.97 1.32 -0.33
N LEU A 55 -10.90 1.03 0.41
CA LEU A 55 -10.98 0.68 1.83
C LEU A 55 -11.63 1.78 2.68
N LYS A 56 -11.34 3.05 2.39
CA LYS A 56 -12.00 4.20 3.05
C LYS A 56 -13.49 4.27 2.72
N LYS A 57 -13.89 3.86 1.51
CA LYS A 57 -15.31 3.74 1.15
C LYS A 57 -15.95 2.60 1.95
N ASP A 58 -15.33 1.43 1.96
CA ASP A 58 -15.81 0.27 2.70
C ASP A 58 -15.92 0.54 4.20
N TYR A 59 -15.04 1.35 4.78
CA TYR A 59 -15.15 1.78 6.17
C TYR A 59 -16.45 2.53 6.46
N ARG A 60 -16.89 3.40 5.54
CA ARG A 60 -18.16 4.12 5.69
C ARG A 60 -19.35 3.17 5.64
N ASP A 61 -19.30 2.19 4.75
CA ASP A 61 -20.36 1.18 4.62
C ASP A 61 -20.36 0.22 5.83
N ALA A 62 -19.18 -0.18 6.31
CA ALA A 62 -18.98 -0.95 7.53
C ALA A 62 -19.53 -0.23 8.76
N ASN A 63 -19.39 1.10 8.82
CA ASN A 63 -19.92 1.90 9.92
C ASN A 63 -21.46 1.86 9.95
N LEU A 64 -22.12 1.71 8.79
CA LEU A 64 -23.57 1.49 8.75
C LEU A 64 -23.93 0.09 9.29
N MET A 65 -23.13 -0.93 8.96
CA MET A 65 -23.33 -2.31 9.45
C MET A 65 -23.06 -2.47 10.95
N ALA A 66 -22.13 -1.70 11.51
CA ALA A 66 -21.78 -1.74 12.93
C ALA A 66 -22.75 -1.00 13.85
N ASN A 67 -23.63 -0.17 13.26
CA ASN A 67 -24.57 0.68 13.97
C ASN A 67 -26.02 0.43 13.51
N VAL A 68 -26.36 -0.85 13.24
CA VAL A 68 -27.72 -1.23 12.88
C VAL A 68 -28.63 -0.96 14.07
N LYS A 69 -29.76 -0.28 13.81
CA LYS A 69 -30.83 -0.01 14.78
C LYS A 69 -31.97 -1.00 14.57
N ALA A 70 -32.54 -1.47 15.67
CA ALA A 70 -33.70 -2.32 15.73
C ALA A 70 -34.91 -1.60 15.12
N PRO A 71 -35.70 -2.28 14.27
CA PRO A 71 -36.92 -1.70 13.70
C PRO A 71 -38.04 -1.47 14.72
N GLY A 72 -37.92 -1.99 15.96
CA GLY A 72 -38.88 -1.79 17.05
C GLY A 72 -38.28 -2.10 18.43
N LYS A 73 -39.00 -1.76 19.52
CA LYS A 73 -38.56 -1.96 20.92
C LYS A 73 -38.88 -3.35 21.50
N GLU A 74 -39.29 -4.28 20.65
CA GLU A 74 -39.70 -5.63 21.04
C GLU A 74 -38.47 -6.50 21.34
N PHE A 75 -38.62 -7.51 22.21
CA PHE A 75 -37.50 -8.34 22.69
C PHE A 75 -36.71 -8.99 21.53
N ALA A 76 -37.42 -9.49 20.52
CA ALA A 76 -36.81 -10.07 19.32
C ALA A 76 -35.93 -9.05 18.58
N SER A 77 -36.35 -7.79 18.48
CA SER A 77 -35.65 -6.73 17.76
C SER A 77 -34.37 -6.27 18.47
N GLY A 78 -34.34 -6.31 19.80
CA GLY A 78 -33.14 -5.99 20.59
C GLY A 78 -32.06 -7.07 20.54
N ASP A 79 -32.42 -8.33 20.33
CA ASP A 79 -31.44 -9.42 20.15
C ASP A 79 -30.76 -9.37 18.77
N TRP A 80 -31.45 -8.87 17.73
CA TRP A 80 -30.85 -8.65 16.40
C TRP A 80 -29.72 -7.62 16.44
N GLU A 81 -29.86 -6.51 17.18
CA GLU A 81 -28.78 -5.52 17.34
C GLU A 81 -27.55 -6.12 18.01
N LYS A 82 -27.76 -6.96 19.04
CA LYS A 82 -26.67 -7.62 19.79
C LYS A 82 -25.93 -8.66 18.95
N LEU A 83 -26.60 -9.29 17.98
CA LEU A 83 -26.00 -10.28 17.07
C LEU A 83 -25.32 -9.64 15.86
N ALA A 84 -25.89 -8.59 15.26
CA ALA A 84 -25.38 -7.98 14.05
C ALA A 84 -24.17 -7.06 14.31
N ASN A 85 -24.25 -6.21 15.34
CA ASN A 85 -23.25 -5.17 15.58
C ASN A 85 -21.82 -5.68 15.91
N PRO A 86 -21.62 -6.83 16.60
CA PRO A 86 -20.27 -7.37 16.82
C PRO A 86 -19.54 -7.71 15.52
N SER A 87 -20.25 -8.25 14.52
CA SER A 87 -19.64 -8.58 13.22
C SER A 87 -19.25 -7.31 12.45
N GLY A 88 -20.09 -6.28 12.47
CA GLY A 88 -19.79 -4.98 11.88
C GLY A 88 -18.59 -4.28 12.55
N LYS A 89 -18.49 -4.37 13.88
CA LYS A 89 -17.34 -3.84 14.65
C LYS A 89 -16.04 -4.57 14.31
N ALA A 90 -16.06 -5.90 14.25
CA ALA A 90 -14.89 -6.69 13.86
C ALA A 90 -14.43 -6.34 12.43
N PHE A 91 -15.36 -6.17 11.49
CA PHE A 91 -15.04 -5.74 10.13
C PHE A 91 -14.47 -4.32 10.08
N LEU A 92 -15.01 -3.37 10.86
CA LEU A 92 -14.46 -2.01 10.99
C LEU A 92 -13.02 -2.01 11.49
N GLU A 93 -12.74 -2.76 12.56
CA GLU A 93 -11.40 -2.87 13.13
C GLU A 93 -10.41 -3.46 12.13
N GLN A 94 -10.81 -4.52 11.41
CA GLN A 94 -9.97 -5.13 10.39
C GLN A 94 -9.74 -4.20 9.19
N ASN A 95 -10.79 -3.50 8.74
CA ASN A 95 -10.68 -2.53 7.64
C ASN A 95 -9.71 -1.41 8.02
N GLN A 96 -9.77 -0.90 9.26
CA GLN A 96 -8.85 0.12 9.74
C GLN A 96 -7.39 -0.36 9.76
N LYS A 97 -7.12 -1.56 10.27
CA LYS A 97 -5.78 -2.18 10.21
C LYS A 97 -5.28 -2.32 8.76
N MET A 98 -6.16 -2.67 7.83
CA MET A 98 -5.81 -2.76 6.42
C MET A 98 -5.50 -1.39 5.81
N GLN A 99 -6.25 -0.34 6.16
CA GLN A 99 -5.94 1.03 5.73
C GLN A 99 -4.55 1.46 6.20
N ASP A 100 -4.18 1.17 7.45
CA ASP A 100 -2.87 1.49 8.02
C ASP A 100 -1.75 0.72 7.30
N TYR A 101 -1.97 -0.57 7.04
CA TYR A 101 -1.03 -1.40 6.28
C TYR A 101 -0.79 -0.84 4.87
N VAL A 102 -1.87 -0.55 4.14
CA VAL A 102 -1.80 0.01 2.77
C VAL A 102 -1.10 1.36 2.78
N LYS A 103 -1.42 2.24 3.74
CA LYS A 103 -0.76 3.54 3.88
C LYS A 103 0.75 3.38 4.08
N ASN A 104 1.16 2.55 5.03
CA ASN A 104 2.57 2.30 5.31
C ASN A 104 3.31 1.72 4.10
N TYR A 105 2.62 0.95 3.26
CA TYR A 105 3.22 0.42 2.04
C TYR A 105 3.36 1.47 0.94
N ILE A 106 2.36 2.32 0.73
CA ILE A 106 2.45 3.47 -0.18
C ILE A 106 3.62 4.39 0.22
N ASP A 107 3.79 4.65 1.51
CA ASP A 107 4.89 5.49 2.02
C ASP A 107 6.26 4.86 1.69
N GLN A 108 6.40 3.54 1.87
CA GLN A 108 7.63 2.81 1.54
C GLN A 108 7.92 2.79 0.03
N LEU A 109 6.90 2.56 -0.81
CA LEU A 109 7.03 2.63 -2.27
C LEU A 109 7.44 4.02 -2.74
N THR A 110 6.86 5.06 -2.15
CA THR A 110 7.18 6.46 -2.46
C THR A 110 8.60 6.82 -2.06
N ALA A 111 9.04 6.40 -0.86
CA ALA A 111 10.41 6.58 -0.41
C ALA A 111 11.42 5.83 -1.29
N ALA A 112 11.08 4.61 -1.72
CA ALA A 112 11.92 3.84 -2.63
C ALA A 112 12.04 4.53 -4.00
N LYS A 113 10.94 5.06 -4.55
CA LYS A 113 10.95 5.85 -5.79
C LYS A 113 11.91 7.04 -5.68
N GLN A 114 11.80 7.83 -4.60
CA GLN A 114 12.63 9.01 -4.38
C GLN A 114 14.13 8.67 -4.33
N LYS A 115 14.51 7.61 -3.60
CA LYS A 115 15.91 7.16 -3.52
C LYS A 115 16.50 6.86 -4.89
N ILE A 116 15.72 6.24 -5.77
CA ILE A 116 16.19 5.89 -7.11
C ILE A 116 16.39 7.14 -7.97
N THR A 117 15.41 8.07 -7.95
CA THR A 117 15.52 9.34 -8.69
C THR A 117 16.76 10.13 -8.25
N THR A 118 17.07 10.17 -6.95
CA THR A 118 18.27 10.83 -6.44
C THR A 118 19.56 10.15 -6.94
N ASN A 119 19.65 8.82 -6.81
CA ASN A 119 20.82 8.07 -7.26
C ASN A 119 21.10 8.25 -8.76
N GLU A 120 20.05 8.34 -9.58
CA GLU A 120 20.21 8.65 -11.00
C GLU A 120 20.75 10.05 -11.26
N ALA A 121 20.23 11.06 -10.57
CA ALA A 121 20.68 12.43 -10.74
C ALA A 121 22.18 12.56 -10.39
N GLU A 122 22.62 11.88 -9.32
CA GLU A 122 24.02 11.84 -8.90
C GLU A 122 24.91 11.09 -9.89
N THR A 123 24.42 9.97 -10.43
CA THR A 123 25.15 9.19 -11.44
C THR A 123 25.33 10.00 -12.72
N GLN A 124 24.26 10.65 -13.21
CA GLN A 124 24.32 11.52 -14.39
C GLN A 124 25.25 12.72 -14.17
N ALA A 125 25.22 13.34 -13.00
CA ALA A 125 26.13 14.43 -12.66
C ALA A 125 27.61 13.97 -12.65
N SER A 126 27.88 12.76 -12.15
CA SER A 126 29.23 12.18 -12.12
C SER A 126 29.75 11.84 -13.51
N LEU A 127 28.91 11.27 -14.37
CA LEU A 127 29.24 11.01 -15.77
C LEU A 127 29.55 12.30 -16.54
N ASN A 128 28.74 13.35 -16.35
CA ASN A 128 28.96 14.64 -17.00
C ASN A 128 30.28 15.30 -16.56
N LYS A 129 30.67 15.15 -15.28
CA LYS A 129 31.98 15.61 -14.79
C LYS A 129 33.14 14.84 -15.42
N HIS A 130 33.02 13.52 -15.57
CA HIS A 130 34.07 12.69 -16.18
C HIS A 130 34.20 12.89 -17.69
N LYS A 131 33.14 13.29 -18.38
CA LYS A 131 33.14 13.50 -19.84
C LYS A 131 33.66 14.90 -20.25
N ALA A 132 33.80 15.82 -19.30
CA ALA A 132 34.27 17.18 -19.49
C ALA A 132 35.79 17.36 -19.23
N VAL A 133 36.51 16.26 -18.96
CA VAL A 133 37.97 16.18 -18.81
C VAL A 133 38.53 15.38 -19.98
#